data_AF-A0A4Y6R3R6-F1
#
_entry.id   AF-A0A4Y6R3R6-F1
#
_cell.length_a   1.000
_cell.length_b   1.000
_cell.length_c   1.000
_cell.angle_alpha   90.00
_cell.angle_beta   90.00
_cell.angle_gamma   90.00
#
_symmetry.space_group_name_H-M   'P 1'
#
loop_
_entity.id
_entity.type
_entity.pdbx_description
1 polymer ?
#
loop_
_entity_poly.entity_id
_entity_poly.type
_entity_poly.pdbx_seq_one_letter_code
_entity_poly.pdbx_strand_id
1 'polypeptide(L)'
;MVSKGLKPSPNEAPDGAWKICIMAGHFELFTDHRSHVRFRLLAPDGTVLAVSGPFDDKKAVAAAMAAVRECAGMGLVEDRSLTADTRAPGSAARSFQHQNQRRGEAAETTAVAAPGSWGMDGFTLESEAVGEVLADMAAQAVTTLSLACSGVSCGFSVSRPKKTPVFGGSGLVRVLDELQGSLGEGPGLAASTGQGTVLVRDLACDGRWPQLAGPAAEQGLRSVLAVPVPAGGRASTVLTVCVDRPDAFDGGDILAAEEFAMEASRILRPALRIAELKDTLQNLHAALEHRSVIDTALGVVMAQNHCDHDAAFKILMRAASIKNLKLRDVAATVLASVSGEPLRVHFDP
;
A
#
# COMPACT_ATOMS: atom_id res chain seq x y z
N MET A 1 32.91 -60.09 38.11
CA MET A 1 32.07 -59.10 37.38
C MET A 1 30.67 -59.10 37.99
N VAL A 2 30.20 -57.92 38.42
CA VAL A 2 28.82 -57.37 38.30
C VAL A 2 27.66 -58.27 38.80
N SER A 3 27.07 -58.04 39.98
CA SER A 3 25.99 -57.07 40.31
C SER A 3 24.65 -57.29 39.56
N LYS A 4 23.56 -57.64 40.26
CA LYS A 4 22.54 -56.71 40.82
C LYS A 4 21.22 -57.45 41.10
N GLY A 5 20.62 -57.10 42.23
CA GLY A 5 19.43 -57.69 42.81
C GLY A 5 18.11 -57.13 42.28
N LEU A 6 17.10 -57.98 42.45
CA LEU A 6 15.70 -57.88 42.08
C LEU A 6 14.88 -57.23 43.22
N LYS A 7 13.85 -56.44 42.89
CA LYS A 7 12.62 -56.22 43.68
C LYS A 7 11.54 -55.48 42.84
N PRO A 8 10.23 -55.49 43.22
CA PRO A 8 9.16 -56.11 42.44
C PRO A 8 7.99 -55.16 42.04
N SER A 9 7.00 -55.71 41.31
CA SER A 9 5.65 -55.17 40.95
C SER A 9 4.64 -55.28 42.13
N PRO A 10 3.34 -54.86 42.13
CA PRO A 10 2.44 -54.23 41.13
C PRO A 10 1.49 -53.08 41.65
N ASN A 11 0.83 -52.37 40.72
CA ASN A 11 -0.45 -51.61 40.78
C ASN A 11 -0.95 -50.98 42.11
N GLU A 12 -0.87 -49.65 42.23
CA GLU A 12 -1.75 -48.80 43.06
C GLU A 12 -1.89 -47.42 42.39
N ALA A 13 -3.13 -47.02 42.07
CA ALA A 13 -3.46 -45.64 41.67
C ALA A 13 -3.92 -44.86 42.92
N PRO A 14 -3.72 -43.52 42.93
CA PRO A 14 -4.92 -42.70 43.02
C PRO A 14 -4.94 -41.48 42.09
N ASP A 15 -6.19 -41.15 41.79
CA ASP A 15 -6.79 -39.97 41.19
C ASP A 15 -6.08 -38.62 41.47
N GLY A 16 -6.02 -37.74 40.46
CA GLY A 16 -5.71 -36.32 40.66
C GLY A 16 -4.66 -35.70 39.73
N ALA A 17 -5.14 -34.76 38.90
CA ALA A 17 -4.40 -33.69 38.25
C ALA A 17 -3.51 -34.06 37.05
N TRP A 18 -4.15 -34.06 35.88
CA TRP A 18 -3.51 -33.64 34.63
C TRP A 18 -3.04 -32.17 34.79
N LYS A 19 -1.88 -31.97 35.42
CA LYS A 19 -1.10 -30.73 35.29
C LYS A 19 0.12 -31.05 34.44
N ILE A 20 -0.10 -31.18 33.14
CA ILE A 20 0.95 -30.85 32.18
C ILE A 20 1.04 -29.32 32.26
N CYS A 21 1.84 -28.81 33.21
CA CYS A 21 2.41 -27.48 33.06
C CYS A 21 3.33 -27.57 31.85
N ILE A 22 2.83 -27.21 30.67
CA ILE A 22 3.68 -26.88 29.53
C ILE A 22 4.52 -25.71 30.03
N MET A 23 5.77 -25.96 30.42
CA MET A 23 6.69 -24.87 30.74
C MET A 23 6.87 -24.07 29.45
N ALA A 24 6.45 -22.81 29.44
CA ALA A 24 6.81 -21.88 28.38
C ALA A 24 8.35 -21.86 28.27
N GLY A 25 8.89 -21.77 27.05
CA GLY A 25 10.34 -21.65 26.84
C GLY A 25 10.96 -20.58 27.73
N HIS A 26 12.21 -20.77 28.13
CA HIS A 26 12.87 -19.89 29.10
C HIS A 26 14.07 -19.18 28.49
N PHE A 27 14.41 -18.03 29.06
CA PHE A 27 15.56 -17.24 28.65
C PHE A 27 16.75 -17.53 29.56
N GLU A 28 17.93 -17.62 28.98
CA GLU A 28 19.18 -17.82 29.71
C GLU A 28 20.17 -16.72 29.32
N LEU A 29 20.84 -16.12 30.31
CA LEU A 29 21.91 -15.15 30.11
C LEU A 29 23.26 -15.86 30.08
N PHE A 30 24.12 -15.47 29.15
CA PHE A 30 25.48 -15.95 29.09
C PHE A 30 26.42 -14.84 28.62
N THR A 31 27.71 -15.01 28.88
CA THR A 31 28.76 -14.09 28.43
C THR A 31 29.53 -14.74 27.29
N ASP A 32 29.64 -14.05 26.16
CA ASP A 32 30.38 -14.55 25.00
C ASP A 32 31.90 -14.37 25.18
N HIS A 33 32.72 -15.01 24.34
CA HIS A 33 34.19 -14.95 24.36
C HIS A 33 34.77 -13.52 24.26
N ARG A 34 33.95 -12.54 23.86
CA ARG A 34 34.27 -11.11 23.83
C ARG A 34 33.79 -10.32 25.06
N SER A 35 33.47 -10.99 26.16
CA SER A 35 32.99 -10.37 27.42
C SER A 35 31.70 -9.56 27.34
N HIS A 36 30.89 -9.73 26.29
CA HIS A 36 29.58 -9.08 26.16
C HIS A 36 28.48 -9.96 26.76
N VAL A 37 27.48 -9.33 27.39
CA VAL A 37 26.32 -10.03 27.95
C VAL A 37 25.30 -10.29 26.84
N ARG A 38 24.83 -11.53 26.70
CA ARG A 38 23.84 -11.96 25.72
C ARG A 38 22.77 -12.79 26.39
N PHE A 39 21.65 -13.00 25.69
CA PHE A 39 20.65 -13.98 26.09
C PHE A 39 20.29 -14.92 24.95
N ARG A 40 19.84 -16.13 25.30
CA ARG A 40 19.23 -17.08 24.36
C ARG A 40 17.85 -17.51 24.84
N LEU A 41 16.96 -17.80 23.89
CA LEU A 41 15.65 -18.40 24.15
C LEU A 41 15.75 -19.90 23.91
N LEU A 42 15.33 -20.69 24.90
CA LEU A 42 15.36 -22.14 24.86
C LEU A 42 13.94 -22.71 24.84
N ALA A 43 13.71 -23.69 23.97
CA ALA A 43 12.53 -24.55 24.03
C ALA A 43 12.58 -25.45 25.28
N PRO A 44 11.45 -26.06 25.69
CA PRO A 44 11.40 -26.91 26.88
C PRO A 44 12.33 -28.13 26.83
N ASP A 45 12.70 -28.58 25.64
CA ASP A 45 13.63 -29.68 25.38
C ASP A 45 15.11 -29.24 25.38
N GLY A 46 15.38 -27.95 25.59
CA GLY A 46 16.72 -27.36 25.58
C GLY A 46 17.21 -26.87 24.21
N THR A 47 16.38 -26.95 23.16
CA THR A 47 16.74 -26.45 21.82
C THR A 47 16.86 -24.92 21.82
N VAL A 48 17.93 -24.38 21.23
CA VAL A 48 18.12 -22.92 21.09
C VAL A 48 17.24 -22.39 19.95
N LEU A 49 16.27 -21.55 20.30
CA LEU A 49 15.32 -20.94 19.36
C LEU A 49 15.81 -19.59 18.81
N ALA A 50 16.48 -18.80 19.65
CA ALA A 50 17.01 -17.50 19.27
C ALA A 50 18.20 -17.11 20.17
N VAL A 51 19.13 -16.30 19.64
CA VAL A 51 20.26 -15.74 20.39
C VAL A 51 20.32 -14.23 20.11
N SER A 52 20.40 -13.43 21.16
CA SER A 52 20.45 -11.97 21.05
C SER A 52 21.79 -11.48 20.51
N GLY A 53 21.83 -10.23 20.02
CA GLY A 53 23.07 -9.47 19.88
C GLY A 53 23.77 -9.20 21.23
N PRO A 54 24.99 -8.64 21.22
CA PRO A 54 25.70 -8.24 22.42
C PRO A 54 25.05 -7.03 23.09
N PHE A 55 25.07 -6.99 24.42
CA PHE A 55 24.67 -5.84 25.22
C PHE A 55 25.78 -5.44 26.20
N ASP A 56 25.81 -4.15 26.53
CA ASP A 56 26.83 -3.56 27.41
C ASP A 56 26.60 -3.90 28.89
N ASP A 57 25.35 -4.13 29.32
CA ASP A 57 25.04 -4.48 30.70
C ASP A 57 23.80 -5.40 30.84
N LYS A 58 23.63 -5.98 32.05
CA LYS A 58 22.50 -6.89 32.35
C LYS A 58 21.12 -6.21 32.35
N LYS A 59 21.06 -4.89 32.57
CA LYS A 59 19.81 -4.12 32.59
C LYS A 59 19.29 -3.93 31.17
N ALA A 60 20.17 -3.67 30.21
CA ALA A 60 19.87 -3.64 28.78
C ALA A 60 19.37 -5.00 28.29
N VAL A 61 19.98 -6.10 28.76
CA VAL A 61 19.50 -7.47 28.47
C VAL A 61 18.07 -7.70 29.00
N ALA A 62 17.79 -7.32 30.24
CA ALA A 62 16.46 -7.48 30.83
C ALA A 62 15.39 -6.67 30.08
N ALA A 63 15.72 -5.44 29.67
CA ALA A 63 14.84 -4.62 28.85
C ALA A 63 14.59 -5.24 27.46
N ALA A 64 15.63 -5.78 26.82
CA ALA A 64 15.48 -6.46 25.53
C ALA A 64 14.65 -7.76 25.65
N MET A 65 14.81 -8.52 26.73
CA MET A 65 13.97 -9.71 26.98
C MET A 65 12.51 -9.35 27.23
N ALA A 66 12.25 -8.24 27.92
CA ALA A 66 10.89 -7.72 28.10
C ALA A 66 10.27 -7.33 26.75
N ALA A 67 11.02 -6.60 25.91
CA ALA A 67 10.57 -6.24 24.57
C ALA A 67 10.34 -7.48 23.68
N VAL A 68 11.21 -8.49 23.73
CA VAL A 68 10.99 -9.75 23.00
C VAL A 68 9.74 -10.47 23.50
N ARG A 69 9.47 -10.50 24.81
CA ARG A 69 8.23 -11.11 25.34
C ARG A 69 6.98 -10.41 24.86
N GLU A 70 7.04 -9.09 24.70
CA GLU A 70 5.94 -8.28 24.17
C GLU A 70 5.76 -8.48 22.65
N CYS A 71 6.87 -8.59 21.91
CA CYS A 71 6.85 -8.67 20.45
C CYS A 71 6.81 -10.10 19.88
N ALA A 72 7.10 -11.15 20.66
CA ALA A 72 7.26 -12.52 20.16
C ALA A 72 5.98 -13.13 19.57
N GLY A 73 4.81 -12.51 19.80
CA GLY A 73 3.54 -12.88 19.14
C GLY A 73 3.22 -12.11 17.86
N MET A 74 3.86 -10.95 17.64
CA MET A 74 3.49 -9.97 16.60
C MET A 74 4.63 -9.66 15.60
N GLY A 75 5.81 -10.28 15.78
CA GLY A 75 7.00 -9.99 14.97
C GLY A 75 6.90 -10.51 13.54
N LEU A 76 7.06 -9.62 12.56
CA LEU A 76 7.21 -9.96 11.14
C LEU A 76 8.47 -10.83 10.93
N VAL A 77 8.34 -11.99 10.28
CA VAL A 77 9.48 -12.84 9.91
C VAL A 77 10.03 -12.38 8.56
N GLU A 78 11.16 -11.66 8.58
CA GLU A 78 11.91 -11.33 7.38
C GLU A 78 12.96 -12.41 7.09
N ASP A 79 12.81 -13.13 5.97
CA ASP A 79 13.84 -14.04 5.50
C ASP A 79 14.98 -13.26 4.81
N ARG A 80 16.15 -13.23 5.46
CA ARG A 80 17.40 -12.66 4.92
C ARG A 80 18.44 -13.71 4.56
N SER A 81 18.04 -14.97 4.40
CA SER A 81 18.95 -16.08 4.10
C SER A 81 19.58 -16.00 2.70
N LEU A 82 19.05 -15.15 1.80
CA LEU A 82 19.54 -14.97 0.43
C LEU A 82 20.07 -13.56 0.15
N THR A 83 20.92 -13.01 1.02
CA THR A 83 21.79 -11.88 0.66
C THR A 83 23.17 -12.05 1.27
N ALA A 84 23.88 -13.11 0.87
CA ALA A 84 25.29 -13.25 1.17
C ALA A 84 25.99 -14.08 0.08
N ASP A 85 26.14 -13.53 -1.12
CA ASP A 85 27.43 -13.63 -1.84
C ASP A 85 27.49 -12.72 -3.07
N THR A 86 28.11 -11.55 -2.94
CA THR A 86 29.22 -11.09 -3.78
C THR A 86 29.83 -9.81 -3.20
N ARG A 87 31.00 -9.93 -2.57
CA ARG A 87 32.00 -8.85 -2.40
C ARG A 87 32.87 -8.84 -3.68
N ALA A 88 33.41 -7.75 -4.23
CA ALA A 88 33.71 -6.36 -3.84
C ALA A 88 34.13 -5.60 -5.15
N PRO A 89 34.90 -4.48 -5.16
CA PRO A 89 34.98 -3.30 -4.29
C PRO A 89 34.90 -1.95 -5.08
N GLY A 90 34.65 -0.85 -4.36
CA GLY A 90 35.24 0.46 -4.66
C GLY A 90 34.38 1.49 -5.38
N SER A 91 33.88 2.49 -4.65
CA SER A 91 33.97 3.90 -5.04
C SER A 91 33.46 4.78 -3.90
N ALA A 92 34.29 5.76 -3.53
CA ALA A 92 34.07 6.70 -2.44
C ALA A 92 32.99 7.72 -2.81
N ALA A 93 31.86 7.73 -2.10
CA ALA A 93 30.93 8.85 -2.10
C ALA A 93 31.38 9.88 -1.07
N ARG A 94 32.03 10.94 -1.57
CA ARG A 94 32.38 12.13 -0.80
C ARG A 94 31.12 12.91 -0.43
N SER A 95 31.17 13.41 0.80
CA SER A 95 30.29 14.37 1.46
C SER A 95 30.03 15.62 0.62
N PHE A 96 28.77 16.04 0.51
CA PHE A 96 28.40 17.44 0.28
C PHE A 96 27.05 17.74 0.96
N GLN A 97 27.12 18.03 2.26
CA GLN A 97 26.16 18.89 2.96
C GLN A 97 26.70 20.33 2.90
N HIS A 98 25.98 21.24 2.25
CA HIS A 98 25.81 22.67 2.56
C HIS A 98 25.49 23.44 1.28
N GLN A 99 24.23 23.87 1.13
CA GLN A 99 23.81 25.21 0.70
C GLN A 99 22.39 25.13 0.14
N ASN A 100 21.41 25.46 0.98
CA ASN A 100 20.37 26.42 0.60
C ASN A 100 19.58 26.81 1.83
N GLN A 101 20.05 27.89 2.45
CA GLN A 101 19.29 28.61 3.45
C GLN A 101 19.40 30.11 3.14
N ARG A 102 18.22 30.72 2.95
CA ARG A 102 17.86 32.15 3.04
C ARG A 102 17.90 33.01 1.76
N ARG A 103 16.70 33.20 1.20
CA ARG A 103 15.98 34.48 0.96
C ARG A 103 14.56 34.09 0.48
N GLY A 104 13.47 34.26 1.23
CA GLY A 104 12.75 35.51 1.56
C GLY A 104 12.02 36.03 0.31
N GLU A 105 10.72 36.29 0.20
CA GLU A 105 9.61 36.44 1.14
C GLU A 105 8.30 36.63 0.30
N ALA A 106 7.15 36.25 0.88
CA ALA A 106 5.78 36.78 0.71
C ALA A 106 5.16 37.09 -0.67
N ALA A 107 4.04 36.40 -0.96
CA ALA A 107 2.81 37.01 -1.49
C ALA A 107 1.59 36.14 -1.13
N GLU A 108 0.82 36.58 -0.14
CA GLU A 108 -0.56 36.18 0.11
C GLU A 108 -1.46 36.65 -1.05
N THR A 109 -2.52 35.90 -1.39
CA THR A 109 -3.89 36.41 -1.66
C THR A 109 -4.86 35.23 -1.86
N THR A 110 -5.63 34.99 -0.80
CA THR A 110 -7.09 34.86 -0.75
C THR A 110 -7.82 33.71 -1.46
N ALA A 111 -8.25 32.77 -0.62
CA ALA A 111 -9.34 31.83 -0.84
C ALA A 111 -10.71 32.52 -0.95
N VAL A 112 -11.56 31.99 -1.83
CA VAL A 112 -13.02 32.13 -1.75
C VAL A 112 -13.60 30.72 -1.73
N ALA A 113 -14.35 30.41 -0.67
CA ALA A 113 -15.03 29.14 -0.46
C ALA A 113 -16.55 29.31 -0.60
N ALA A 114 -17.22 28.19 -0.94
CA ALA A 114 -18.54 27.68 -0.49
C ALA A 114 -19.52 27.31 -1.65
N PRO A 115 -20.53 26.44 -1.44
CA PRO A 115 -20.64 25.27 -0.52
C PRO A 115 -21.32 24.01 -1.14
N GLY A 116 -21.16 22.82 -0.54
CA GLY A 116 -22.00 21.64 -0.88
C GLY A 116 -21.58 20.22 -0.43
N SER A 117 -21.33 20.01 0.88
CA SER A 117 -21.70 18.84 1.75
C SER A 117 -22.19 17.51 1.08
N TRP A 118 -21.71 16.27 1.30
CA TRP A 118 -21.21 15.56 2.50
C TRP A 118 -20.22 14.40 2.17
N GLY A 119 -19.15 14.28 2.98
CA GLY A 119 -18.79 13.06 3.69
C GLY A 119 -18.15 11.89 2.94
N MET A 120 -16.81 11.89 2.83
CA MET A 120 -15.89 10.77 3.08
C MET A 120 -14.45 11.29 2.95
N ASP A 121 -13.98 12.05 3.95
CA ASP A 121 -12.58 12.47 4.02
C ASP A 121 -11.75 11.32 4.60
N GLY A 122 -11.53 10.33 3.76
CA GLY A 122 -10.56 9.27 3.97
C GLY A 122 -9.70 9.21 2.74
N PHE A 123 -8.47 9.75 2.85
CA PHE A 123 -7.31 9.37 2.03
C PHE A 123 -7.03 10.16 0.74
N THR A 124 -6.90 11.48 0.83
CA THR A 124 -6.46 12.35 -0.28
C THR A 124 -4.94 12.33 -0.51
N LEU A 125 -4.14 12.02 0.53
CA LEU A 125 -2.68 12.14 0.52
C LEU A 125 -1.96 11.19 -0.45
N GLU A 126 -2.48 9.98 -0.69
CA GLU A 126 -1.83 9.05 -1.63
C GLU A 126 -2.02 9.44 -3.10
N SER A 127 -3.13 10.09 -3.45
CA SER A 127 -3.31 10.62 -4.80
C SER A 127 -2.37 11.78 -5.06
N GLU A 128 -2.15 12.61 -4.05
CA GLU A 128 -1.30 13.80 -4.12
C GLU A 128 0.18 13.41 -4.26
N ALA A 129 0.68 12.49 -3.43
CA ALA A 129 2.06 12.01 -3.50
C ALA A 129 2.37 11.27 -4.83
N VAL A 130 1.42 10.50 -5.36
CA VAL A 130 1.59 9.87 -6.69
C VAL A 130 1.56 10.93 -7.79
N GLY A 131 0.69 11.94 -7.69
CA GLY A 131 0.63 13.05 -8.64
C GLY A 131 1.94 13.82 -8.75
N GLU A 132 2.62 14.07 -7.62
CA GLU A 132 3.94 14.73 -7.59
C GLU A 132 5.00 13.93 -8.34
N VAL A 133 5.11 12.62 -8.07
CA VAL A 133 6.06 11.74 -8.78
C VAL A 133 5.78 11.74 -10.28
N LEU A 134 4.50 11.66 -10.68
CA LEU A 134 4.11 11.70 -12.09
C LEU A 134 4.45 13.05 -12.74
N ALA A 135 4.30 14.16 -12.01
CA ALA A 135 4.65 15.49 -12.50
C ALA A 135 6.17 15.65 -12.67
N ASP A 136 6.98 15.12 -11.77
CA ASP A 136 8.44 15.11 -11.89
C ASP A 136 8.89 14.28 -13.10
N MET A 137 8.30 13.09 -13.28
CA MET A 137 8.56 12.24 -14.44
C MET A 137 8.16 12.93 -15.75
N ALA A 138 7.04 13.66 -15.75
CA ALA A 138 6.60 14.45 -16.89
C ALA A 138 7.60 15.58 -17.22
N ALA A 139 8.09 16.30 -16.21
CA ALA A 139 9.11 17.33 -16.40
C ALA A 139 10.43 16.75 -16.94
N GLN A 140 10.81 15.56 -16.45
CA GLN A 140 11.96 14.82 -16.98
C GLN A 140 11.74 14.40 -18.43
N ALA A 141 10.54 13.92 -18.79
CA ALA A 141 10.20 13.54 -20.15
C ALA A 141 10.34 14.71 -21.14
N VAL A 142 9.88 15.92 -20.77
CA VAL A 142 10.05 17.13 -21.60
C VAL A 142 11.53 17.39 -21.90
N THR A 143 12.39 17.20 -20.91
CA THR A 143 13.84 17.43 -21.06
C THR A 143 14.51 16.32 -21.88
N THR A 144 14.18 15.07 -21.59
CA THR A 144 14.83 13.90 -22.21
C THR A 144 14.40 13.69 -23.66
N LEU A 145 13.12 13.88 -23.97
CA LEU A 145 12.63 13.62 -25.32
C LEU A 145 13.14 14.64 -26.33
N SER A 146 13.61 15.81 -25.88
CA SER A 146 14.34 16.82 -26.68
C SER A 146 13.83 16.93 -28.12
N LEU A 147 12.50 16.94 -28.27
CA LEU A 147 11.88 16.93 -29.60
C LEU A 147 12.37 18.18 -30.33
N ALA A 148 12.57 18.09 -31.64
CA ALA A 148 12.98 19.23 -32.47
C ALA A 148 11.92 20.37 -32.51
N CYS A 149 10.86 20.27 -31.71
CA CYS A 149 9.73 21.16 -31.64
C CYS A 149 9.75 21.99 -30.34
N SER A 150 9.44 23.28 -30.46
CA SER A 150 9.06 24.11 -29.30
C SER A 150 7.64 23.77 -28.84
N GLY A 151 7.33 24.03 -27.56
CA GLY A 151 5.95 23.90 -27.06
C GLY A 151 5.53 22.48 -26.64
N VAL A 152 6.50 21.59 -26.40
CA VAL A 152 6.25 20.23 -25.93
C VAL A 152 5.73 20.27 -24.49
N SER A 153 4.64 19.54 -24.25
CA SER A 153 4.17 19.24 -22.89
C SER A 153 4.00 17.73 -22.74
N CYS A 154 4.52 17.19 -21.65
CA CYS A 154 4.40 15.78 -21.32
C CYS A 154 3.56 15.61 -20.04
N GLY A 155 2.88 14.49 -19.92
CA GLY A 155 2.12 14.13 -18.75
C GLY A 155 1.98 12.63 -18.62
N PHE A 156 1.79 12.16 -17.38
CA PHE A 156 1.46 10.78 -17.08
C PHE A 156 0.07 10.71 -16.44
N SER A 157 -0.75 9.79 -16.93
CA SER A 157 -2.03 9.43 -16.31
C SER A 157 -1.96 8.00 -15.79
N VAL A 158 -2.41 7.79 -14.56
CA VAL A 158 -2.56 6.46 -13.94
C VAL A 158 -4.03 6.24 -13.60
N SER A 159 -4.61 5.19 -14.17
CA SER A 159 -5.97 4.73 -13.84
C SER A 159 -5.90 3.40 -13.10
N ARG A 160 -6.63 3.29 -11.98
CA ARG A 160 -6.72 2.07 -11.17
C ARG A 160 -8.18 1.67 -11.00
N PRO A 161 -8.50 0.37 -10.91
CA PRO A 161 -9.88 -0.08 -10.75
C PRO A 161 -10.50 0.49 -9.47
N LYS A 162 -11.70 1.09 -9.60
CA LYS A 162 -12.46 1.67 -8.47
C LYS A 162 -11.72 2.78 -7.71
N LYS A 163 -10.74 3.43 -8.34
CA LYS A 163 -10.04 4.60 -7.80
C LYS A 163 -10.15 5.75 -8.81
N THR A 164 -10.02 6.97 -8.31
CA THR A 164 -9.93 8.15 -9.17
C THR A 164 -8.64 8.09 -9.99
N PRO A 165 -8.68 8.44 -11.29
CA PRO A 165 -7.47 8.63 -12.06
C PRO A 165 -6.56 9.68 -11.42
N VAL A 166 -5.25 9.45 -11.50
CA VAL A 166 -4.24 10.39 -11.03
C VAL A 166 -3.44 10.87 -12.23
N PHE A 167 -3.27 12.17 -12.35
CA PHE A 167 -2.53 12.81 -13.44
C PHE A 167 -1.37 13.64 -12.89
N GLY A 168 -0.23 13.58 -13.56
CA GLY A 168 0.92 14.45 -13.32
C GLY A 168 1.40 15.05 -14.64
N GLY A 169 1.37 16.38 -14.74
CA GLY A 169 1.73 17.11 -15.94
C GLY A 169 1.21 18.55 -15.93
N SER A 170 1.69 19.36 -16.88
CA SER A 170 1.34 20.78 -16.99
C SER A 170 1.24 21.23 -18.45
N GLY A 171 0.65 22.41 -18.67
CA GLY A 171 0.45 22.95 -20.01
C GLY A 171 -0.64 22.19 -20.79
N LEU A 172 -0.45 22.04 -22.10
CA LEU A 172 -1.45 21.49 -23.01
C LEU A 172 -1.86 20.04 -22.64
N VAL A 173 -0.94 19.23 -22.13
CA VAL A 173 -1.25 17.86 -21.74
C VAL A 173 -2.24 17.76 -20.57
N ARG A 174 -2.28 18.75 -19.66
CA ARG A 174 -3.28 18.80 -18.58
C ARG A 174 -4.66 19.10 -19.15
N VAL A 175 -4.74 20.07 -20.06
CA VAL A 175 -5.97 20.41 -20.76
C VAL A 175 -6.51 19.19 -21.52
N LEU A 176 -5.63 18.46 -22.20
CA LEU A 176 -6.02 17.21 -22.87
C LEU A 176 -6.54 16.16 -21.87
N ASP A 177 -5.86 15.94 -20.74
CA ASP A 177 -6.30 14.97 -19.72
C ASP A 177 -7.69 15.30 -19.17
N GLU A 178 -7.95 16.57 -18.84
CA GLU A 178 -9.25 17.05 -18.36
C GLU A 178 -10.37 16.87 -19.41
N LEU A 179 -10.08 17.16 -20.68
CA LEU A 179 -11.03 16.95 -21.78
C LEU A 179 -11.33 15.47 -21.99
N GLN A 180 -10.32 14.61 -21.99
CA GLN A 180 -10.53 13.16 -22.13
C GLN A 180 -11.32 12.58 -20.95
N GLY A 181 -11.02 13.03 -19.73
CA GLY A 181 -11.72 12.62 -18.52
C GLY A 181 -13.20 13.02 -18.53
N SER A 182 -13.53 14.20 -19.06
CA SER A 182 -14.91 14.70 -19.15
C SER A 182 -15.71 14.11 -20.31
N LEU A 183 -15.08 13.90 -21.47
CA LEU A 183 -15.73 13.40 -22.68
C LEU A 183 -15.76 11.87 -22.78
N GLY A 184 -14.87 11.18 -22.06
CA GLY A 184 -14.77 9.72 -22.07
C GLY A 184 -14.15 9.14 -23.35
N GLU A 185 -13.55 9.97 -24.21
CA GLU A 185 -12.84 9.57 -25.41
C GLU A 185 -11.51 10.32 -25.56
N GLY A 186 -10.53 9.71 -26.23
CA GLY A 186 -9.28 10.37 -26.60
C GLY A 186 -8.09 9.43 -26.75
N PRO A 187 -6.96 9.94 -27.28
CA PRO A 187 -5.75 9.15 -27.53
C PRO A 187 -5.15 8.51 -26.27
N GLY A 188 -5.13 9.22 -25.14
CA GLY A 188 -4.64 8.70 -23.86
C GLY A 188 -5.51 7.55 -23.34
N LEU A 189 -6.84 7.71 -23.43
CA LEU A 189 -7.78 6.65 -23.07
C LEU A 189 -7.66 5.44 -24.01
N ALA A 190 -7.55 5.67 -25.32
CA ALA A 190 -7.31 4.63 -26.31
C ALA A 190 -6.04 3.80 -25.99
N ALA A 191 -4.92 4.47 -25.75
CA ALA A 191 -3.66 3.83 -25.34
C ALA A 191 -3.83 3.03 -24.02
N SER A 192 -4.60 3.56 -23.07
CA SER A 192 -4.85 2.92 -21.77
C SER A 192 -5.63 1.59 -21.87
N THR A 193 -6.38 1.38 -22.97
CA THR A 193 -7.17 0.16 -23.20
C THR A 193 -6.42 -0.95 -23.95
N GLY A 194 -5.13 -0.75 -24.24
CA GLY A 194 -4.29 -1.78 -24.88
C GLY A 194 -4.19 -1.67 -26.40
N GLN A 195 -4.55 -0.52 -26.98
CA GLN A 195 -4.39 -0.27 -28.43
C GLN A 195 -2.93 0.00 -28.86
N GLY A 196 -1.97 -0.12 -27.94
CA GLY A 196 -0.57 0.22 -28.18
C GLY A 196 -0.35 1.73 -28.21
N THR A 197 0.79 2.14 -28.76
CA THR A 197 1.12 3.55 -28.96
C THR A 197 0.15 4.18 -29.97
N VAL A 198 -0.46 5.31 -29.58
CA VAL A 198 -1.42 6.04 -30.40
C VAL A 198 -0.80 7.37 -30.84
N LEU A 199 -0.62 7.52 -32.15
CA LEU A 199 -0.22 8.78 -32.78
C LEU A 199 -1.43 9.51 -33.36
N VAL A 200 -1.49 10.81 -33.08
CA VAL A 200 -2.42 11.77 -33.65
C VAL A 200 -1.60 12.85 -34.33
N ARG A 201 -1.67 12.89 -35.66
CA ARG A 201 -0.95 13.89 -36.46
C ARG A 201 -1.62 15.26 -36.41
N ASP A 202 -2.94 15.30 -36.41
CA ASP A 202 -3.68 16.54 -36.20
C ASP A 202 -5.04 16.22 -35.57
N LEU A 203 -5.17 16.54 -34.28
CA LEU A 203 -6.36 16.26 -33.48
C LEU A 203 -7.59 17.01 -34.00
N ALA A 204 -7.40 18.17 -34.64
CA ALA A 204 -8.49 18.93 -35.25
C ALA A 204 -9.12 18.20 -36.46
N CYS A 205 -8.37 17.31 -37.10
CA CYS A 205 -8.80 16.57 -38.29
C CYS A 205 -9.02 15.07 -38.02
N ASP A 206 -8.83 14.60 -36.79
CA ASP A 206 -8.91 13.19 -36.45
C ASP A 206 -10.35 12.76 -36.13
N GLY A 207 -10.97 12.03 -37.06
CA GLY A 207 -12.35 11.55 -36.93
C GLY A 207 -12.55 10.46 -35.87
N ARG A 208 -11.49 9.95 -35.21
CA ARG A 208 -11.61 8.96 -34.13
C ARG A 208 -12.19 9.55 -32.85
N TRP A 209 -12.06 10.86 -32.63
CA TRP A 209 -12.49 11.55 -31.41
C TRP A 209 -13.27 12.84 -31.74
N PRO A 210 -14.48 12.71 -32.31
CA PRO A 210 -15.25 13.84 -32.80
C PRO A 210 -15.68 14.83 -31.72
N GLN A 211 -15.84 14.39 -30.46
CA GLN A 211 -16.21 15.26 -29.36
C GLN A 211 -14.99 15.99 -28.78
N LEU A 212 -13.80 15.40 -28.90
CA LEU A 212 -12.55 15.97 -28.42
C LEU A 212 -11.95 17.00 -29.41
N ALA A 213 -12.10 16.77 -30.72
CA ALA A 213 -11.42 17.56 -31.76
C ALA A 213 -11.66 19.07 -31.67
N GLY A 214 -12.92 19.50 -31.48
CA GLY A 214 -13.28 20.91 -31.38
C GLY A 214 -12.69 21.59 -30.14
N PRO A 215 -13.04 21.14 -28.91
CA PRO A 215 -12.50 21.70 -27.67
C PRO A 215 -10.96 21.68 -27.61
N ALA A 216 -10.32 20.62 -28.10
CA ALA A 216 -8.87 20.53 -28.10
C ALA A 216 -8.23 21.53 -29.09
N ALA A 217 -8.81 21.71 -30.28
CA ALA A 217 -8.33 22.67 -31.26
C ALA A 217 -8.45 24.13 -30.75
N GLU A 218 -9.51 24.47 -30.01
CA GLU A 218 -9.68 25.78 -29.38
C GLU A 218 -8.58 26.10 -28.37
N GLN A 219 -8.01 25.07 -27.74
CA GLN A 219 -6.90 25.18 -26.79
C GLN A 219 -5.52 25.10 -27.46
N GLY A 220 -5.48 24.97 -28.79
CA GLY A 220 -4.24 24.88 -29.56
C GLY A 220 -3.60 23.49 -29.59
N LEU A 221 -4.27 22.44 -29.09
CA LEU A 221 -3.78 21.06 -29.19
C LEU A 221 -3.86 20.57 -30.64
N ARG A 222 -2.72 20.16 -31.20
CA ARG A 222 -2.65 19.70 -32.60
C ARG A 222 -2.10 18.29 -32.72
N SER A 223 -0.89 18.02 -32.25
CA SER A 223 -0.34 16.65 -32.28
C SER A 223 -0.34 16.03 -30.90
N VAL A 224 -0.69 14.75 -30.84
CA VAL A 224 -0.65 13.95 -29.60
C VAL A 224 0.03 12.62 -29.85
N LEU A 225 0.96 12.25 -28.98
CA LEU A 225 1.54 10.91 -28.91
C LEU A 225 1.22 10.32 -27.54
N ALA A 226 0.43 9.25 -27.50
CA ALA A 226 0.07 8.55 -26.27
C ALA A 226 0.71 7.16 -26.26
N VAL A 227 1.59 6.92 -25.30
CA VAL A 227 2.41 5.71 -25.17
C VAL A 227 2.02 4.95 -23.90
N PRO A 228 1.56 3.70 -24.00
CA PRO A 228 1.32 2.86 -22.83
C PRO A 228 2.61 2.61 -22.05
N VAL A 229 2.56 2.80 -20.74
CA VAL A 229 3.65 2.50 -19.83
C VAL A 229 3.35 1.15 -19.17
N PRO A 230 4.15 0.09 -19.42
CA PRO A 230 3.83 -1.26 -18.96
C PRO A 230 4.12 -1.42 -17.46
N ALA A 231 3.31 -0.80 -16.61
CA ALA A 231 3.52 -0.74 -15.17
C ALA A 231 3.00 -1.97 -14.41
N GLY A 232 2.41 -2.94 -15.12
CA GLY A 232 1.92 -4.21 -14.56
C GLY A 232 0.73 -4.04 -13.59
N GLY A 233 0.25 -5.15 -13.05
CA GLY A 233 -0.89 -5.15 -12.13
C GLY A 233 -2.21 -4.85 -12.83
N ARG A 234 -3.14 -4.20 -12.10
CA ARG A 234 -4.44 -3.79 -12.64
C ARG A 234 -4.50 -2.31 -13.00
N ALA A 235 -3.41 -1.58 -12.83
CA ALA A 235 -3.30 -0.18 -13.21
C ALA A 235 -3.00 -0.05 -14.70
N SER A 236 -3.56 0.99 -15.33
CA SER A 236 -3.17 1.42 -16.66
C SER A 236 -2.47 2.77 -16.56
N THR A 237 -1.28 2.86 -17.16
CA THR A 237 -0.46 4.07 -17.15
C THR A 237 -0.16 4.47 -18.59
N VAL A 238 -0.28 5.76 -18.88
CA VAL A 238 0.00 6.31 -20.22
C VAL A 238 0.87 7.55 -20.08
N LEU A 239 1.96 7.58 -20.84
CA LEU A 239 2.72 8.80 -21.14
C LEU A 239 2.04 9.49 -22.31
N THR A 240 1.65 10.75 -22.15
CA THR A 240 1.09 11.57 -23.23
C THR A 240 2.01 12.74 -23.51
N VAL A 241 2.33 12.95 -24.78
CA VAL A 241 3.14 14.07 -25.27
C VAL A 241 2.28 14.89 -26.22
N CYS A 242 2.19 16.19 -25.98
CA CYS A 242 1.37 17.13 -26.75
C CYS A 242 2.24 18.24 -27.35
N VAL A 243 1.92 18.62 -28.59
CA VAL A 243 2.53 19.75 -29.28
C VAL A 243 1.44 20.57 -29.98
N ASP A 244 1.65 21.89 -30.04
CA ASP A 244 0.73 22.88 -30.62
C ASP A 244 0.76 22.98 -32.15
N ARG A 245 1.48 22.07 -32.82
CA ARG A 245 1.60 22.01 -34.28
C ARG A 245 1.19 20.63 -34.81
N PRO A 246 0.62 20.55 -36.02
CA PRO A 246 0.32 19.27 -36.66
C PRO A 246 1.60 18.56 -37.11
N ASP A 247 1.53 17.23 -37.26
CA ASP A 247 2.57 16.33 -37.75
C ASP A 247 3.92 16.50 -37.03
N ALA A 248 3.86 16.65 -35.70
CA ALA A 248 5.02 17.03 -34.89
C ALA A 248 5.97 15.87 -34.51
N PHE A 249 5.57 14.62 -34.73
CA PHE A 249 6.30 13.43 -34.28
C PHE A 249 6.73 12.58 -35.47
N ASP A 250 8.02 12.28 -35.54
CA ASP A 250 8.57 11.30 -36.47
C ASP A 250 8.77 9.91 -35.82
N GLY A 251 9.33 8.96 -36.57
CA GLY A 251 9.58 7.61 -36.05
C GLY A 251 10.62 7.55 -34.93
N GLY A 252 11.59 8.47 -34.91
CA GLY A 252 12.59 8.58 -33.85
C GLY A 252 11.97 9.11 -32.56
N ASP A 253 11.09 10.09 -32.66
CA ASP A 253 10.35 10.64 -31.51
C ASP A 253 9.46 9.58 -30.85
N ILE A 254 8.80 8.75 -31.65
CA ILE A 254 7.97 7.64 -31.18
C ILE A 254 8.83 6.62 -30.41
N LEU A 255 9.96 6.21 -30.99
CA LEU A 255 10.87 5.26 -30.34
C LEU A 255 11.45 5.82 -29.04
N ALA A 256 11.82 7.10 -29.01
CA ALA A 256 12.33 7.76 -27.82
C ALA A 256 11.26 7.82 -26.71
N ALA A 257 10.01 8.11 -27.07
CA ALA A 257 8.90 8.12 -26.12
C ALA A 257 8.58 6.72 -25.58
N GLU A 258 8.65 5.69 -26.42
CA GLU A 258 8.51 4.29 -26.02
C GLU A 258 9.65 3.83 -25.09
N GLU A 259 10.89 4.20 -25.38
CA GLU A 259 12.04 3.91 -24.51
C GLU A 259 11.91 4.64 -23.16
N PHE A 260 11.50 5.91 -23.16
CA PHE A 260 11.23 6.66 -21.94
C PHE A 260 10.10 6.01 -21.13
N ALA A 261 9.01 5.59 -21.77
CA ALA A 261 7.91 4.88 -21.12
C ALA A 261 8.39 3.56 -20.49
N MET A 262 9.29 2.84 -21.14
CA MET A 262 9.90 1.62 -20.60
C MET A 262 10.76 1.89 -19.36
N GLU A 263 11.49 3.00 -19.33
CA GLU A 263 12.29 3.40 -18.17
C GLU A 263 11.40 3.89 -17.02
N ALA A 264 10.42 4.74 -17.32
CA ALA A 264 9.41 5.20 -16.37
C ALA A 264 8.68 4.02 -15.70
N SER A 265 8.42 2.95 -16.45
CA SER A 265 7.81 1.73 -15.93
C SER A 265 8.64 1.07 -14.82
N ARG A 266 9.98 1.16 -14.82
CA ARG A 266 10.82 0.61 -13.74
C ARG A 266 10.58 1.33 -12.41
N ILE A 267 10.24 2.61 -12.45
CA ILE A 267 9.93 3.43 -11.28
C ILE A 267 8.48 3.22 -10.83
N LEU A 268 7.54 3.20 -11.79
CA LEU A 268 6.10 3.11 -11.47
C LEU A 268 5.67 1.71 -11.03
N ARG A 269 6.25 0.64 -11.57
CA ARG A 269 5.95 -0.75 -11.18
C ARG A 269 5.96 -0.97 -9.66
N PRO A 270 7.08 -0.72 -8.93
CA PRO A 270 7.12 -0.94 -7.49
C PRO A 270 6.15 -0.02 -6.74
N ALA A 271 6.02 1.25 -7.14
CA ALA A 271 5.12 2.20 -6.50
C ALA A 271 3.64 1.76 -6.58
N LEU A 272 3.19 1.37 -7.78
CA LEU A 272 1.82 0.86 -7.98
C LEU A 272 1.60 -0.46 -7.27
N ARG A 273 2.61 -1.35 -7.24
CA ARG A 273 2.51 -2.62 -6.52
C ARG A 273 2.34 -2.43 -5.02
N ILE A 274 3.07 -1.49 -4.42
CA ILE A 274 2.93 -1.15 -3.00
C ILE A 274 1.53 -0.58 -2.74
N ALA A 275 1.04 0.31 -3.60
CA ALA A 275 -0.30 0.87 -3.47
C ALA A 275 -1.40 -0.22 -3.55
N GLU A 276 -1.29 -1.16 -4.49
CA GLU A 276 -2.20 -2.32 -4.59
C GLU A 276 -2.17 -3.21 -3.34
N LEU A 277 -0.98 -3.46 -2.78
CA LEU A 277 -0.84 -4.29 -1.58
C LEU A 277 -1.46 -3.59 -0.37
N LYS A 278 -1.24 -2.28 -0.21
CA LYS A 278 -1.89 -1.48 0.83
C LYS A 278 -3.41 -1.49 0.71
N ASP A 279 -3.94 -1.29 -0.49
CA ASP A 279 -5.38 -1.39 -0.77
C ASP A 279 -5.92 -2.79 -0.36
N THR A 280 -5.17 -3.85 -0.66
CA THR A 280 -5.55 -5.23 -0.30
C THR A 280 -5.54 -5.43 1.22
N LEU A 281 -4.50 -4.97 1.91
CA LEU A 281 -4.41 -5.04 3.37
C LEU A 281 -5.52 -4.25 4.06
N GLN A 282 -5.82 -3.04 3.57
CA GLN A 282 -6.94 -2.24 4.10
C GLN A 282 -8.28 -2.94 3.90
N ASN A 283 -8.51 -3.54 2.73
CA ASN A 283 -9.74 -4.30 2.48
C ASN A 283 -9.84 -5.55 3.37
N LEU A 284 -8.73 -6.25 3.62
CA LEU A 284 -8.68 -7.39 4.53
C LEU A 284 -8.93 -6.96 5.98
N HIS A 285 -8.28 -5.90 6.45
CA HIS A 285 -8.51 -5.35 7.79
C HIS A 285 -9.97 -4.94 7.96
N ALA A 286 -10.54 -4.19 7.01
CA ALA A 286 -11.95 -3.82 7.07
C ALA A 286 -12.87 -5.05 7.12
N ALA A 287 -12.56 -6.11 6.35
CA ALA A 287 -13.32 -7.35 6.39
C ALA A 287 -13.20 -8.09 7.74
N LEU A 288 -12.01 -8.11 8.35
CA LEU A 288 -11.76 -8.72 9.65
C LEU A 288 -12.42 -7.93 10.79
N GLU A 289 -12.34 -6.60 10.76
CA GLU A 289 -13.05 -5.72 11.70
C GLU A 289 -14.56 -5.92 11.62
N HIS A 290 -15.13 -6.04 10.41
CA HIS A 290 -16.55 -6.31 10.27
C HIS A 290 -16.94 -7.68 10.83
N ARG A 291 -16.09 -8.70 10.66
CA ARG A 291 -16.32 -10.03 11.21
C ARG A 291 -16.24 -10.01 12.74
N SER A 292 -15.25 -9.35 13.33
CA SER A 292 -15.11 -9.28 14.80
C SER A 292 -16.30 -8.56 15.45
N VAL A 293 -16.80 -7.48 14.82
CA VAL A 293 -18.00 -6.75 15.27
C VAL A 293 -19.24 -7.66 15.22
N ILE A 294 -19.41 -8.44 14.15
CA ILE A 294 -20.55 -9.36 14.01
C ILE A 294 -20.47 -10.50 15.02
N ASP A 295 -19.30 -11.13 15.18
CA ASP A 295 -19.09 -12.26 16.10
C ASP A 295 -19.28 -11.81 17.57
N THR A 296 -18.84 -10.60 17.92
CA THR A 296 -19.08 -10.03 19.26
C THR A 296 -20.56 -9.74 19.49
N ALA A 297 -21.26 -9.17 18.49
CA ALA A 297 -22.70 -8.92 18.59
C ALA A 297 -23.49 -10.22 18.69
N LEU A 298 -23.08 -11.28 17.97
CA LEU A 298 -23.65 -12.62 18.11
C LEU A 298 -23.52 -13.12 19.55
N GLY A 299 -22.33 -13.00 20.15
CA GLY A 299 -22.11 -13.37 21.55
C GLY A 299 -23.04 -12.63 22.52
N VAL A 300 -23.24 -11.32 22.31
CA VAL A 300 -24.21 -10.52 23.08
C VAL A 300 -25.64 -11.03 22.90
N VAL A 301 -26.08 -11.28 21.67
CA VAL A 301 -27.44 -11.74 21.38
C VAL A 301 -27.68 -13.14 21.96
N MET A 302 -26.71 -14.05 21.85
CA MET A 302 -26.75 -15.37 22.46
C MET A 302 -26.90 -15.26 23.98
N ALA A 303 -26.12 -14.40 24.63
CA ALA A 303 -26.18 -14.19 26.07
C ALA A 303 -27.52 -13.59 26.53
N GLN A 304 -28.07 -12.62 25.80
CA GLN A 304 -29.33 -11.94 26.15
C GLN A 304 -30.58 -12.78 25.86
N ASN A 305 -30.57 -13.57 24.79
CA ASN A 305 -31.73 -14.35 24.35
C ASN A 305 -31.65 -15.83 24.75
N HIS A 306 -30.58 -16.24 25.43
CA HIS A 306 -30.29 -17.63 25.81
C HIS A 306 -30.45 -18.60 24.64
N CYS A 307 -29.87 -18.25 23.49
CA CYS A 307 -30.02 -18.99 22.25
C CYS A 307 -28.67 -19.41 21.67
N ASP A 308 -28.71 -20.40 20.77
CA ASP A 308 -27.53 -20.84 20.04
C ASP A 308 -27.11 -19.85 18.95
N HIS A 309 -25.95 -20.10 18.35
CA HIS A 309 -25.36 -19.25 17.32
C HIS A 309 -26.30 -19.06 16.11
N ASP A 310 -26.95 -20.12 15.65
CA ASP A 310 -27.83 -20.07 14.47
C ASP A 310 -29.09 -19.25 14.72
N ALA A 311 -29.67 -19.35 15.92
CA ALA A 311 -30.80 -18.52 16.33
C ALA A 311 -30.37 -17.05 16.46
N ALA A 312 -29.23 -16.76 17.09
CA ALA A 312 -28.69 -15.41 17.20
C ALA A 312 -28.41 -14.77 15.84
N PHE A 313 -27.86 -15.54 14.89
CA PHE A 313 -27.61 -15.07 13.53
C PHE A 313 -28.91 -14.74 12.80
N LYS A 314 -29.94 -15.59 12.91
CA LYS A 314 -31.27 -15.31 12.35
C LYS A 314 -31.90 -14.04 12.94
N ILE A 315 -31.73 -13.80 14.24
CA ILE A 315 -32.22 -12.58 14.91
C ILE A 315 -31.53 -11.33 14.32
N LEU A 316 -30.19 -11.34 14.22
CA LEU A 316 -29.42 -10.24 13.63
C LEU A 316 -29.78 -10.01 12.16
N MET A 317 -29.93 -11.07 11.36
CA MET A 317 -30.33 -10.96 9.95
C MET A 317 -31.74 -10.38 9.80
N ARG A 318 -32.68 -10.80 10.65
CA ARG A 318 -34.05 -10.28 10.64
C ARG A 318 -34.05 -8.80 11.00
N ALA A 319 -33.27 -8.39 11.99
CA ALA A 319 -33.12 -6.99 12.36
C ALA A 319 -32.49 -6.13 11.24
N ALA A 320 -31.49 -6.66 10.53
CA ALA A 320 -30.89 -6.02 9.37
C ALA A 320 -31.88 -5.84 8.22
N SER A 321 -32.69 -6.87 7.94
CA SER A 321 -33.73 -6.82 6.91
C SER A 321 -34.83 -5.82 7.25
N ILE A 322 -35.35 -5.82 8.49
CA ILE A 322 -36.41 -4.88 8.92
C ILE A 322 -35.93 -3.43 8.85
N LYS A 323 -34.66 -3.17 9.19
CA LYS A 323 -34.07 -1.82 9.17
C LYS A 323 -33.48 -1.42 7.82
N ASN A 324 -33.43 -2.34 6.85
CA ASN A 324 -32.72 -2.17 5.58
C ASN A 324 -31.27 -1.67 5.75
N LEU A 325 -30.57 -2.22 6.75
CA LEU A 325 -29.17 -1.88 7.05
C LEU A 325 -28.26 -3.07 6.76
N LYS A 326 -26.97 -2.81 6.56
CA LYS A 326 -25.99 -3.90 6.44
C LYS A 326 -25.87 -4.59 7.81
N LEU A 327 -25.65 -5.90 7.81
CA LEU A 327 -25.54 -6.72 9.02
C LEU A 327 -24.53 -6.16 10.03
N ARG A 328 -23.40 -5.65 9.52
CA ARG A 328 -22.35 -4.99 10.34
C ARG A 328 -22.85 -3.75 11.08
N ASP A 329 -23.74 -2.97 10.48
CA ASP A 329 -24.22 -1.70 11.05
C ASP A 329 -25.24 -2.01 12.17
N VAL A 330 -26.04 -3.07 11.99
CA VAL A 330 -26.91 -3.61 13.04
C VAL A 330 -26.10 -4.21 14.18
N ALA A 331 -25.06 -4.99 13.88
CA ALA A 331 -24.16 -5.54 14.89
C ALA A 331 -23.50 -4.42 15.73
N ALA A 332 -22.99 -3.36 15.09
CA ALA A 332 -22.47 -2.19 15.78
C ALA A 332 -23.52 -1.50 16.67
N THR A 333 -24.78 -1.42 16.20
CA THR A 333 -25.89 -0.87 17.00
C THR A 333 -26.19 -1.72 18.23
N VAL A 334 -26.16 -3.05 18.10
CA VAL A 334 -26.34 -3.98 19.23
C VAL A 334 -25.23 -3.77 20.25
N LEU A 335 -23.97 -3.70 19.80
CA LEU A 335 -22.84 -3.45 20.70
C LEU A 335 -22.98 -2.11 21.42
N ALA A 336 -23.28 -1.03 20.71
CA ALA A 336 -23.47 0.30 21.29
C ALA A 336 -24.59 0.34 22.36
N SER A 337 -25.65 -0.47 22.20
CA SER A 337 -26.75 -0.56 23.17
C SER A 337 -26.34 -1.22 24.49
N VAL A 338 -25.26 -2.01 24.50
CA VAL A 338 -24.76 -2.71 25.70
C VAL A 338 -23.69 -1.91 26.41
N SER A 339 -22.82 -1.21 25.67
CA SER A 339 -21.71 -0.43 26.24
C SER A 339 -22.07 1.00 26.64
N GLY A 340 -23.16 1.57 26.13
CA GLY A 340 -23.51 2.99 26.36
C GLY A 340 -22.67 4.00 25.54
N GLU A 341 -21.62 3.55 24.85
CA GLU A 341 -20.80 4.28 23.88
C GLU A 341 -20.57 3.41 22.62
N PRO A 342 -20.28 3.99 21.44
CA PRO A 342 -19.93 3.22 20.26
C PRO A 342 -18.62 2.44 20.52
N LEU A 343 -18.75 1.13 20.76
CA LEU A 343 -17.61 0.22 20.95
C LEU A 343 -16.74 0.20 19.69
N ARG A 344 -15.51 0.73 19.81
CA ARG A 344 -14.42 0.38 18.90
C ARG A 344 -13.96 -1.02 19.27
N VAL A 345 -14.35 -2.01 18.48
CA VAL A 345 -13.83 -3.37 18.61
C VAL A 345 -12.39 -3.32 18.13
N HIS A 346 -11.45 -3.19 19.07
CA HIS A 346 -10.03 -3.11 18.76
C HIS A 346 -9.56 -4.49 18.31
N PHE A 347 -9.20 -4.59 17.03
CA PHE A 347 -8.47 -5.73 16.51
C PHE A 347 -6.97 -5.40 16.63
N ASP A 348 -6.28 -6.08 17.54
CA ASP A 348 -4.82 -6.01 17.66
C ASP A 348 -4.25 -7.20 16.84
N PRO A 349 -3.53 -6.95 15.73
CA PRO A 349 -3.12 -7.98 14.77
C PRO A 349 -2.04 -8.94 15.26
#